data_AF-A0A133VAZ4-F1
#
_entry.id   AF-A0A133VAZ4-F1
#
_cell.length_a   1.000
_cell.length_b   1.000
_cell.length_c   1.000
_cell.angle_alpha   90.00
_cell.angle_beta   90.00
_cell.angle_gamma   90.00
#
_symmetry.space_group_name_H-M   'P 1'
#
loop_
_entity.id
_entity.type
_entity.pdbx_description
1 polymer ?
#
loop_
_entity_poly.entity_id
_entity_poly.type
_entity_poly.pdbx_seq_one_letter_code
_entity_poly.pdbx_strand_id
1 'polypeptide(L)'
;TRWDIIDIIGEGEAKTKEIRQEMKNRGYELSNPGLYYHLSELKDAGVIEVSSYVEEGRGAPEKKWKLAREKIEIDLVGSGE
;
A
#
# COMPACT_ATOMS: atom_id res chain seq x y z
N THR A 1 6.68 8.19 2.85
CA THR A 1 6.68 6.78 2.38
C THR A 1 5.33 6.09 2.55
N ARG A 2 4.91 5.64 3.75
CA ARG A 2 3.63 4.90 3.90
C ARG A 2 2.40 5.76 3.59
N TRP A 3 2.40 7.02 4.01
CA TRP A 3 1.35 7.99 3.64
C TRP A 3 1.27 8.21 2.13
N ASP A 4 2.39 8.31 1.43
CA ASP A 4 2.41 8.42 -0.03
C ASP A 4 1.87 7.16 -0.71
N ILE A 5 2.14 5.97 -0.18
CA ILE A 5 1.56 4.72 -0.70
C ILE A 5 0.04 4.73 -0.56
N ILE A 6 -0.48 5.18 0.59
CA ILE A 6 -1.93 5.34 0.82
C ILE A 6 -2.51 6.34 -0.17
N ASP A 7 -1.85 7.48 -0.36
CA ASP A 7 -2.26 8.54 -1.29
C ASP A 7 -2.24 8.09 -2.76
N ILE A 8 -1.22 7.33 -3.18
CA ILE A 8 -1.15 6.75 -4.53
C ILE A 8 -2.28 5.75 -4.77
N ILE A 9 -2.66 4.95 -3.76
CA ILE A 9 -3.81 4.03 -3.86
C ILE A 9 -5.12 4.83 -3.96
N GLY A 10 -5.28 5.86 -3.12
CA GLY A 10 -6.46 6.73 -3.10
C GLY A 10 -7.76 5.95 -2.89
N GLU A 11 -8.84 6.40 -3.52
CA GLU A 11 -10.16 5.74 -3.48
C GLU A 11 -10.27 4.53 -4.44
N GLY A 12 -9.22 4.26 -5.21
CA GLY A 12 -9.23 3.27 -6.28
C GLY A 12 -8.43 2.01 -5.94
N GLU A 13 -7.82 1.45 -6.98
CA GLU A 13 -6.87 0.35 -6.88
C GLU A 13 -5.55 0.76 -7.54
N ALA A 14 -4.42 0.29 -6.99
CA ALA A 14 -3.12 0.44 -7.61
C ALA A 14 -2.35 -0.88 -7.61
N LYS A 15 -1.71 -1.20 -8.74
CA LYS A 15 -0.79 -2.32 -8.86
C LYS A 15 0.53 -2.04 -8.15
N THR A 16 1.22 -3.09 -7.73
CA THR A 16 2.53 -2.95 -7.06
C THR A 16 3.55 -2.19 -7.92
N LYS A 17 3.57 -2.43 -9.24
CA LYS A 17 4.41 -1.71 -10.22
C LYS A 17 4.06 -0.23 -10.31
N GLU A 18 2.77 0.12 -10.31
CA GLU A 18 2.29 1.50 -10.38
C GLU A 18 2.70 2.27 -9.12
N ILE A 19 2.47 1.67 -7.94
CA ILE A 19 2.92 2.23 -6.66
C ILE A 19 4.44 2.45 -6.68
N ARG A 20 5.21 1.47 -7.16
CA ARG A 20 6.68 1.59 -7.26
C ARG A 20 7.10 2.75 -8.15
N GLN A 21 6.45 2.89 -9.30
CA GLN A 21 6.79 3.94 -10.26
C GLN A 21 6.45 5.33 -9.71
N GLU A 22 5.29 5.50 -9.08
CA GLU A 22 4.91 6.78 -8.49
C GLU A 22 5.76 7.14 -7.27
N MET A 23 6.13 6.17 -6.44
CA MET A 23 7.10 6.40 -5.37
C MET A 23 8.44 6.90 -5.93
N LYS A 24 8.92 6.33 -7.04
CA LYS A 24 10.12 6.82 -7.72
C LYS A 24 9.93 8.23 -8.28
N ASN A 25 8.78 8.53 -8.89
CA ASN A 25 8.46 9.87 -9.40
C ASN A 25 8.45 10.92 -8.28
N ARG A 26 8.06 10.54 -7.05
CA ARG A 26 8.12 11.37 -5.84
C ARG A 26 9.52 11.46 -5.21
N GLY A 27 10.54 10.87 -5.84
CA GLY A 27 11.93 10.94 -5.38
C GLY A 27 12.34 9.86 -4.38
N TYR A 28 11.52 8.83 -4.16
CA TYR A 28 11.90 7.71 -3.30
C TYR A 28 12.71 6.66 -4.05
N GLU A 29 13.87 6.27 -3.50
CA GLU A 29 14.69 5.17 -4.01
C GLU A 29 14.44 3.87 -3.23
N LEU A 30 13.21 3.35 -3.29
CA LEU A 30 12.86 2.10 -2.62
C LEU A 30 13.34 0.88 -3.42
N SER A 31 14.05 -0.02 -2.72
CA SER A 31 14.28 -1.38 -3.23
C SER A 31 12.97 -2.17 -3.28
N ASN A 32 12.92 -3.24 -4.09
CA ASN A 32 11.72 -4.10 -4.15
C ASN A 32 11.37 -4.67 -2.76
N PRO A 33 12.31 -5.25 -1.97
CA PRO A 33 12.00 -5.69 -0.62
C PRO A 33 11.50 -4.55 0.29
N GLY A 34 12.05 -3.34 0.15
CA GLY A 34 11.62 -2.18 0.92
C GLY A 34 10.17 -1.76 0.63
N LEU A 35 9.77 -1.75 -0.65
CA LEU A 35 8.37 -1.50 -1.01
C LEU A 35 7.44 -2.60 -0.47
N TYR A 36 7.81 -3.88 -0.64
CA TYR A 36 7.02 -5.00 -0.13
C TYR A 36 6.89 -4.98 1.39
N TYR A 37 7.93 -4.56 2.11
CA TYR A 37 7.88 -4.35 3.55
C TYR A 37 6.79 -3.33 3.93
N HIS A 38 6.78 -2.15 3.29
CA HIS A 38 5.76 -1.13 3.58
C HIS A 38 4.34 -1.58 3.25
N LEU A 39 4.14 -2.29 2.13
CA LEU A 39 2.85 -2.84 1.74
C LEU A 39 2.37 -3.91 2.73
N SER A 40 3.27 -4.79 3.21
CA SER A 40 2.91 -5.79 4.24
C SER A 40 2.47 -5.10 5.53
N GLU A 41 3.25 -4.14 6.02
CA GLU A 41 2.96 -3.45 7.29
C GLU A 41 1.62 -2.69 7.23
N LEU A 42 1.33 -2.04 6.11
CA LEU A 42 0.04 -1.37 5.90
C LEU A 42 -1.12 -2.38 5.85
N LYS A 43 -0.91 -3.53 5.21
CA LYS A 43 -1.90 -4.60 5.15
C LYS A 43 -2.14 -5.23 6.52
N ASP A 44 -1.09 -5.51 7.27
CA ASP A 44 -1.18 -6.16 8.58
C ASP A 44 -1.78 -5.21 9.62
N ALA A 45 -1.57 -3.91 9.47
CA ALA A 45 -2.31 -2.87 10.18
C ALA A 45 -3.75 -2.68 9.68
N GLY A 46 -4.23 -3.43 8.67
CA GLY A 46 -5.58 -3.32 8.13
C GLY A 46 -5.88 -1.98 7.47
N VAL A 47 -4.86 -1.27 6.98
CA VAL A 47 -5.03 0.02 6.26
C VAL A 47 -5.34 -0.23 4.79
N ILE A 48 -4.65 -1.20 4.19
CA ILE A 48 -4.84 -1.61 2.79
C ILE A 48 -5.12 -3.11 2.72
N GLU A 49 -5.67 -3.56 1.59
CA GLU A 49 -5.85 -4.98 1.30
C GLU A 49 -5.56 -5.30 -0.16
N VAL A 50 -5.34 -6.58 -0.46
CA VAL A 50 -5.21 -7.06 -1.85
C VAL A 50 -6.62 -7.22 -2.40
N SER A 51 -6.98 -6.43 -3.41
CA SER A 51 -8.31 -6.50 -4.03
C SER A 51 -8.42 -7.62 -5.07
N SER A 52 -7.33 -7.85 -5.80
CA SER A 52 -7.26 -8.87 -6.85
C SER A 52 -5.82 -9.19 -7.24
N TYR A 53 -5.66 -10.27 -8.00
CA TYR A 53 -4.43 -10.63 -8.68
C TYR A 53 -4.65 -10.45 -10.19
N VAL A 54 -3.73 -9.76 -10.85
CA VAL A 54 -3.74 -9.55 -12.30
C VAL A 54 -2.70 -10.44 -12.94
N GLU A 55 -3.16 -11.38 -13.76
CA GLU A 55 -2.28 -12.19 -14.60
C GLU A 55 -1.88 -11.39 -15.84
N GLU A 56 -0.61 -10.98 -15.92
CA GLU A 56 -0.05 -10.36 -17.12
C GLU A 56 1.06 -11.26 -17.69
N GLY A 57 0.75 -11.94 -18.79
CA GLY A 57 1.71 -12.79 -19.50
C GLY A 57 2.05 -14.10 -18.77
N ARG A 58 3.27 -14.60 -18.96
CA ARG A 58 3.74 -15.88 -18.37
C ARG A 58 4.45 -15.72 -17.02
N GLY A 59 4.19 -14.62 -16.31
CA GLY A 59 4.82 -14.29 -15.04
C GLY A 59 3.98 -14.64 -13.81
N ALA A 60 4.54 -14.45 -12.62
CA ALA A 60 3.76 -14.50 -11.40
C ALA A 60 2.66 -13.43 -11.42
N PRO A 61 1.43 -13.74 -10.95
CA PRO A 61 0.35 -12.76 -10.89
C PRO A 61 0.74 -11.55 -10.03
N GLU A 62 0.37 -10.36 -10.49
CA GLU A 62 0.64 -9.12 -9.77
C GLU A 62 -0.50 -8.77 -8.82
N LYS A 63 -0.17 -8.29 -7.62
CA LYS A 63 -1.17 -7.79 -6.66
C LYS A 63 -1.64 -6.39 -7.03
N LYS A 64 -2.96 -6.20 -6.99
CA LYS A 64 -3.64 -4.91 -6.86
C LYS A 64 -4.01 -4.64 -5.41
N TRP A 65 -3.84 -3.40 -4.99
CA TRP A 65 -4.06 -2.93 -3.63
C TRP A 65 -5.15 -1.86 -3.61
N LYS A 66 -5.98 -1.87 -2.57
CA LYS A 66 -6.96 -0.81 -2.28
C LYS A 66 -6.95 -0.47 -0.79
N LEU A 67 -7.54 0.67 -0.42
CA LEU A 67 -7.79 0.97 1.00
C LEU A 67 -8.80 -0.03 1.56
N ALA A 68 -8.49 -0.58 2.73
CA ALA A 68 -9.41 -1.44 3.47
C ALA A 68 -10.41 -0.60 4.30
N ARG A 69 -10.08 0.66 4.55
CA ARG A 69 -10.87 1.64 5.29
C ARG A 69 -10.50 3.05 4.87
N GLU A 70 -11.48 3.94 4.90
CA GLU A 70 -11.31 5.36 4.53
C GLU A 70 -10.92 6.23 5.72
N LYS A 71 -11.20 5.78 6.95
CA LYS A 71 -10.91 6.52 8.18
C LYS A 71 -10.28 5.62 9.23
N ILE A 72 -9.26 6.14 9.91
CA ILE A 72 -8.66 5.53 11.09
C ILE A 72 -8.71 6.57 12.20
N GLU A 73 -9.40 6.23 13.29
CA GLU A 73 -9.32 6.98 14.54
C GLU A 73 -8.32 6.27 15.44
N ILE A 74 -7.29 7.00 15.87
CA ILE A 74 -6.21 6.46 16.69
C ILE A 74 -6.18 7.26 17.98
N ASP A 75 -6.49 6.59 19.08
CA ASP A 75 -6.13 7.10 20.40
C ASP A 75 -4.65 6.78 20.65
N LEU A 76 -3.84 7.83 20.74
CA LEU A 76 -2.38 7.70 20.88
C LEU A 76 -1.94 7.49 22.32
N VAL A 77 -2.81 7.75 23.30
CA VAL A 77 -2.46 7.74 24.73
C VAL A 77 -3.39 6.86 25.56
N GLY A 78 -4.57 6.50 25.04
CA GLY A 78 -5.63 5.89 25.81
C GLY A 78 -6.30 6.92 26.72
N SER A 79 -7.61 6.83 26.90
CA SER A 79 -8.25 7.36 28.10
C SER A 79 -7.64 6.63 29.30
N GLY A 80 -6.73 7.28 30.02
CA GLY A 80 -6.02 6.74 31.18
C GLY A 80 -6.90 6.52 32.40
N GLU A 81 -7.97 5.72 32.25
CA GLU A 81 -8.85 5.24 33.32
C GLU A 81 -8.52 3.79 33.69
#